data_AF-A0A6N2JN89-F1
#
_entry.id   AF-A0A6N2JN89-F1
#
_cell.length_a   1.000
_cell.length_b   1.000
_cell.length_c   1.000
_cell.angle_alpha   90.00
_cell.angle_beta   90.00
_cell.angle_gamma   90.00
#
_symmetry.space_group_name_H-M   'P 1'
#
loop_
_entity.id
_entity.type
_entity.pdbx_description
1 polymer ?
#
loop_
_entity_poly.entity_id
_entity_poly.type
_entity_poly.pdbx_seq_one_letter_code
_entity_poly.pdbx_strand_id
1 'polypeptide(L)'
;MSKVIGIDLGTTNSCVSVLEGGKPVVISSAEGGRTTPSIVAFVKDSSERIVGQVAKRQSVTNSVNTVYSIKRFIGRSWDETEQERSRVPYTAVKGKDNTVDVQIGDRSYTPQEISAMILQKLKQDAENYLGEEVTQAVITVPAYFTDTQRQATKDAGAISGMEVLRIVNEPTAAALAYGLDKQDQDQIVLVFDLGGGTFDVSVLQLGDGIFEVKATSGNNHLGGDDFDAMIVDWLVADFKQKEGIDLAADKTALQRLKEAAEKAKIELSSAPSTLISLPFIASDATGPKTIELDFTRSKFDEITAPLVKSTLEPTAQALKDAGLLPKEINRIILVGGSTRIPSVQDAISRFFDGKKPDQSVNPDEAVAIGAAVQAGILGGEVKDLLLLDVIPLSIGLETQGGVFTKNLERNTTIPTSKSQIFSTAVDNQSAVEIHVLQGERAMVKDNKSLGKFELEGIRPAPRGIPQIEVSFDIDANGILKVSARDIDTGVEQSISITNTGGLSPSEIERMRMEAEVYSEEDEARRELANMRNQASNLIRTVEEILRDNGPSVITSSLREPTLKNMEALKNLYEAEEATYEDLQTAIKPLQQSLFEVTQTVEKYSQVERVKQKPGDSLE
;
A
#
# COMPACT_ATOMS: atom_id res chain seq x y z
N MET A 1 -20.38 13.90 11.10
CA MET A 1 -18.93 13.65 11.05
C MET A 1 -18.73 12.64 9.94
N SER A 2 -17.83 12.93 9.01
CA SER A 2 -17.43 11.99 7.96
C SER A 2 -16.94 10.70 8.61
N LYS A 3 -17.21 9.56 7.96
CA LYS A 3 -16.68 8.27 8.43
C LYS A 3 -15.14 8.26 8.40
N VAL A 4 -14.54 7.70 9.46
CA VAL A 4 -13.10 7.41 9.48
C VAL A 4 -12.90 6.02 8.88
N ILE A 5 -12.10 5.93 7.81
CA ILE A 5 -11.81 4.65 7.16
C ILE A 5 -10.52 4.02 7.71
N GLY A 6 -10.45 2.70 7.68
CA GLY A 6 -9.24 1.92 7.94
C GLY A 6 -8.59 1.47 6.63
N ILE A 7 -7.32 1.79 6.44
CA ILE A 7 -6.58 1.45 5.22
C ILE A 7 -5.39 0.57 5.59
N ASP A 8 -5.37 -0.61 4.98
CA ASP A 8 -4.14 -1.39 4.83
C ASP A 8 -3.40 -0.93 3.58
N LEU A 9 -2.28 -0.22 3.76
CA LEU A 9 -1.42 0.21 2.65
C LEU A 9 -0.31 -0.81 2.44
N GLY A 10 -0.58 -1.95 1.81
CA GLY A 10 0.42 -3.01 1.68
C GLY A 10 1.45 -2.79 0.55
N THR A 11 2.52 -3.59 0.57
CA THR A 11 3.59 -3.53 -0.46
C THR A 11 3.09 -3.94 -1.84
N THR A 12 2.25 -4.97 -1.91
CA THR A 12 1.76 -5.57 -3.17
C THR A 12 0.29 -5.23 -3.41
N ASN A 13 -0.53 -5.28 -2.37
CA ASN A 13 -1.94 -4.93 -2.42
C ASN A 13 -2.27 -4.04 -1.23
N SER A 14 -3.23 -3.16 -1.42
CA SER A 14 -3.87 -2.37 -0.38
C SER A 14 -5.33 -2.75 -0.23
N CYS A 15 -5.89 -2.53 0.95
CA CYS A 15 -7.28 -2.85 1.26
C CYS A 15 -7.88 -1.70 2.09
N VAL A 16 -9.15 -1.38 1.86
CA VAL A 16 -9.86 -0.34 2.61
C VAL A 16 -11.12 -0.91 3.26
N SER A 17 -11.37 -0.53 4.50
CA SER A 17 -12.50 -0.96 5.29
C SER A 17 -13.10 0.21 6.07
N VAL A 18 -14.39 0.14 6.38
CA VAL A 18 -15.11 1.12 7.19
C VAL A 18 -15.94 0.40 8.25
N LEU A 19 -16.26 1.08 9.35
CA LEU A 19 -17.17 0.55 10.36
C LEU A 19 -18.63 0.95 10.05
N GLU A 20 -19.49 -0.04 9.81
CA GLU A 20 -20.92 0.14 9.58
C GLU A 20 -21.73 -0.61 10.64
N GLY A 21 -22.55 0.12 11.41
CA GLY A 21 -23.39 -0.49 12.44
C GLY A 21 -22.60 -1.27 13.50
N GLY A 22 -21.38 -0.84 13.82
CA GLY A 22 -20.49 -1.51 14.76
C GLY A 22 -19.75 -2.73 14.18
N LYS A 23 -19.89 -3.01 12.88
CA LYS A 23 -19.19 -4.10 12.20
C LYS A 23 -18.24 -3.57 11.12
N PRO A 24 -17.00 -4.05 11.05
CA PRO A 24 -16.09 -3.67 9.98
C PRO A 24 -16.51 -4.33 8.66
N VAL A 25 -16.56 -3.52 7.60
CA VAL A 25 -16.91 -3.92 6.24
C VAL A 25 -15.76 -3.51 5.32
N VAL A 26 -15.21 -4.45 4.56
CA VAL A 26 -14.22 -4.18 3.51
C VAL A 26 -14.94 -3.67 2.26
N ILE A 27 -14.46 -2.54 1.74
CA ILE A 27 -15.01 -1.88 0.57
C ILE A 27 -14.36 -2.49 -0.69
N SER A 28 -15.18 -2.80 -1.70
CA SER A 28 -14.67 -3.28 -2.97
C SER A 28 -14.24 -2.09 -3.83
N SER A 29 -13.11 -2.25 -4.52
CA SER A 29 -12.67 -1.31 -5.55
C SER A 29 -13.69 -1.15 -6.68
N ALA A 30 -13.60 -0.06 -7.44
CA ALA A 30 -14.36 0.13 -8.68
C ALA A 30 -14.24 -1.05 -9.67
N GLU A 31 -13.13 -1.78 -9.64
CA GLU A 31 -12.87 -2.96 -10.46
C GLU A 31 -13.48 -4.27 -9.90
N GLY A 32 -14.17 -4.20 -8.76
CA GLY A 32 -14.84 -5.33 -8.10
C GLY A 32 -13.95 -6.20 -7.22
N GLY A 33 -12.66 -5.88 -7.11
CA GLY A 33 -11.73 -6.56 -6.21
C GLY A 33 -11.84 -6.02 -4.77
N ARG A 34 -11.69 -6.90 -3.77
CA ARG A 34 -11.67 -6.52 -2.35
C ARG A 34 -10.32 -5.95 -1.90
N THR A 35 -9.29 -6.14 -2.73
CA THR A 35 -7.96 -5.54 -2.57
C THR A 35 -7.57 -4.86 -3.88
N THR A 36 -6.80 -3.78 -3.79
CA THR A 36 -6.29 -3.01 -4.93
C THR A 36 -4.77 -3.19 -5.03
N PRO A 37 -4.20 -3.62 -6.16
CA PRO A 37 -2.75 -3.69 -6.32
C PRO A 37 -2.07 -2.35 -6.01
N SER A 38 -1.00 -2.37 -5.23
CA SER A 38 -0.20 -1.19 -4.85
C SER A 38 0.74 -0.79 -5.99
N ILE A 39 0.14 -0.47 -7.15
CA ILE A 39 0.82 -0.21 -8.41
C ILE A 39 0.29 1.09 -8.98
N VAL A 40 1.20 1.98 -9.34
CA VAL A 40 0.91 3.24 -10.04
C VAL A 40 1.64 3.21 -11.36
N ALA A 41 0.97 3.56 -12.44
CA ALA A 41 1.62 3.63 -13.73
C ALA A 41 1.27 4.93 -14.46
N PHE A 42 2.31 5.52 -15.04
CA PHE A 42 2.23 6.76 -15.80
C PHE A 42 2.14 6.40 -17.28
N VAL A 43 1.04 6.80 -17.92
CA VAL A 43 0.79 6.50 -19.32
C VAL A 43 1.80 7.28 -20.17
N LYS A 44 2.43 6.62 -21.14
CA LYS A 44 3.41 7.27 -22.03
C LYS A 44 2.73 8.38 -22.81
N ASP A 45 3.45 9.49 -22.97
CA ASP A 45 3.02 10.64 -23.78
C ASP A 45 1.65 11.24 -23.35
N SER A 46 1.26 10.99 -22.09
CA SER A 46 0.04 11.48 -21.46
C SER A 46 0.37 11.93 -20.04
N SER A 47 -0.36 12.90 -19.48
CA SER A 47 -0.29 13.15 -18.03
C SER A 47 -1.21 12.22 -17.22
N GLU A 48 -1.79 11.20 -17.86
CA GLU A 48 -2.65 10.22 -17.21
C GLU A 48 -1.86 9.28 -16.29
N ARG A 49 -2.41 9.09 -15.10
CA ARG A 49 -1.90 8.14 -14.10
C ARG A 49 -3.00 7.13 -13.82
N ILE A 50 -2.63 5.86 -13.84
CA ILE A 50 -3.54 4.77 -13.52
C ILE A 50 -3.03 4.01 -12.31
N VAL A 51 -3.94 3.56 -11.46
CA VAL A 51 -3.63 2.91 -10.19
C VAL A 51 -4.33 1.55 -10.13
N GLY A 52 -3.75 0.59 -9.41
CA GLY A 52 -4.42 -0.67 -9.12
C GLY A 52 -4.38 -1.67 -10.27
N GLN A 53 -5.52 -2.33 -10.50
CA GLN A 53 -5.60 -3.44 -11.44
C GLN A 53 -5.34 -3.02 -12.89
N VAL A 54 -5.73 -1.79 -13.26
CA VAL A 54 -5.48 -1.23 -14.59
C VAL A 54 -3.98 -0.98 -14.79
N ALA A 55 -3.30 -0.43 -13.77
CA ALA A 55 -1.85 -0.25 -13.78
C ALA A 55 -1.10 -1.58 -13.91
N LYS A 56 -1.53 -2.62 -13.15
CA LYS A 56 -0.94 -3.97 -13.23
C LYS A 56 -0.98 -4.54 -14.64
N ARG A 57 -2.10 -4.38 -15.36
CA ARG A 57 -2.32 -4.99 -16.70
C ARG A 57 -1.36 -4.46 -17.77
N GLN A 58 -0.96 -3.20 -17.72
CA GLN A 58 -0.07 -2.62 -18.73
C GLN A 58 1.42 -2.69 -18.36
N SER A 59 1.76 -3.26 -17.19
CA SER A 59 3.11 -3.20 -16.64
C SER A 59 4.15 -3.91 -17.54
N VAL A 60 3.75 -4.94 -18.29
CA VAL A 60 4.60 -5.63 -19.28
C VAL A 60 5.09 -4.69 -20.38
N THR A 61 4.21 -3.85 -20.91
CA THR A 61 4.48 -2.96 -22.06
C THR A 61 5.00 -1.58 -21.63
N ASN A 62 4.87 -1.26 -20.34
CA ASN A 62 5.22 0.04 -19.76
C ASN A 62 5.99 -0.10 -18.42
N SER A 63 6.93 -1.05 -18.35
CA SER A 63 7.60 -1.43 -17.11
C SER A 63 8.39 -0.29 -16.47
N VAL A 64 9.05 0.55 -17.27
CA VAL A 64 9.88 1.67 -16.77
C VAL A 64 9.07 2.81 -16.16
N ASN A 65 7.80 2.97 -16.53
CA ASN A 65 6.89 3.99 -15.98
C ASN A 65 5.80 3.38 -15.08
N THR A 66 5.96 2.12 -14.67
CA THR A 66 5.04 1.43 -13.76
C THR A 66 5.76 1.16 -12.45
N VAL A 67 5.34 1.87 -11.40
CA VAL A 67 5.92 1.81 -10.05
C VAL A 67 5.12 0.84 -9.20
N TYR A 68 5.83 -0.09 -8.56
CA TYR A 68 5.29 -1.08 -7.62
C TYR A 68 6.31 -1.31 -6.50
N SER A 69 5.88 -2.00 -5.43
CA SER A 69 6.70 -2.26 -4.23
C SER A 69 7.29 -0.98 -3.62
N ILE A 70 6.64 0.18 -3.84
CA ILE A 70 7.16 1.49 -3.39
C ILE A 70 7.29 1.56 -1.87
N LYS A 71 6.48 0.78 -1.13
CA LYS A 71 6.55 0.62 0.33
C LYS A 71 7.91 0.08 0.80
N ARG A 72 8.68 -0.60 -0.05
CA ARG A 72 10.06 -1.00 0.27
C ARG A 72 11.05 0.17 0.19
N PHE A 73 10.69 1.34 -0.33
CA PHE A 73 11.55 2.53 -0.42
C PHE A 73 11.14 3.65 0.53
N ILE A 74 9.86 3.69 0.93
CA ILE A 74 9.31 4.76 1.77
C ILE A 74 10.09 4.90 3.08
N GLY A 75 10.56 6.13 3.36
CA GLY A 75 11.32 6.46 4.57
C GLY A 75 12.70 5.79 4.71
N ARG A 76 13.26 5.23 3.63
CA ARG A 76 14.59 4.61 3.62
C ARG A 76 15.61 5.43 2.84
N SER A 77 16.88 5.24 3.19
CA SER A 77 17.97 5.87 2.48
C SER A 77 18.33 5.14 1.17
N TRP A 78 18.99 5.86 0.27
CA TRP A 78 19.56 5.38 -0.97
C TRP A 78 20.53 4.22 -0.77
N ASP A 79 21.34 4.29 0.29
CA ASP A 79 22.36 3.29 0.60
C ASP A 79 21.74 2.01 1.17
N GLU A 80 20.67 2.12 1.97
CA GLU A 80 19.94 0.97 2.51
C GLU A 80 19.15 0.20 1.44
N THR A 81 18.91 0.78 0.26
CA THR A 81 17.94 0.27 -0.74
C THR A 81 18.58 -0.30 -2.01
N GLU A 82 19.90 -0.55 -2.01
CA GLU A 82 20.62 -1.07 -3.19
C GLU A 82 19.97 -2.35 -3.75
N GLN A 83 19.63 -3.29 -2.88
CA GLN A 83 19.02 -4.56 -3.27
C GLN A 83 17.66 -4.36 -3.92
N GLU A 84 16.79 -3.52 -3.33
CA GLU A 84 15.47 -3.24 -3.89
C GLU A 84 15.56 -2.49 -5.23
N ARG A 85 16.46 -1.52 -5.35
CA ARG A 85 16.69 -0.77 -6.60
C ARG A 85 17.17 -1.68 -7.74
N SER A 86 17.94 -2.72 -7.44
CA SER A 86 18.42 -3.67 -8.45
C SER A 86 17.31 -4.56 -9.05
N ARG A 87 16.17 -4.67 -8.38
CA ARG A 87 15.08 -5.62 -8.72
C ARG A 87 13.91 -4.98 -9.45
N VAL A 88 13.96 -3.67 -9.69
CA VAL A 88 12.86 -2.92 -10.30
C VAL A 88 13.25 -2.34 -11.66
N PRO A 89 12.34 -2.33 -12.65
CA PRO A 89 12.63 -1.84 -13.99
C PRO A 89 12.60 -0.31 -14.11
N TYR A 90 11.81 0.36 -13.25
CA TYR A 90 11.71 1.81 -13.18
C TYR A 90 12.99 2.44 -12.63
N THR A 91 13.20 3.71 -12.96
CA THR A 91 14.45 4.41 -12.64
C THR A 91 14.38 5.02 -11.24
N ALA A 92 15.07 4.41 -10.28
CA ALA A 92 15.30 5.02 -8.98
C ALA A 92 16.46 6.01 -9.05
N VAL A 93 16.28 7.20 -8.47
CA VAL A 93 17.31 8.26 -8.38
C VAL A 93 17.49 8.72 -6.93
N LYS A 94 18.66 9.27 -6.62
CA LYS A 94 18.95 9.73 -5.26
C LYS A 94 18.17 11.01 -4.99
N GLY A 95 17.26 10.94 -4.03
CA GLY A 95 16.44 12.07 -3.58
C GLY A 95 17.19 12.99 -2.63
N LYS A 96 16.44 13.93 -2.05
CA LYS A 96 16.91 14.83 -0.98
C LYS A 96 17.32 14.01 0.26
N ASP A 97 18.26 14.51 1.05
CA ASP A 97 18.64 13.88 2.34
C ASP A 97 19.02 12.39 2.24
N ASN A 98 19.60 11.98 1.11
CA ASN A 98 19.97 10.59 0.82
C ASN A 98 18.76 9.63 0.77
N THR A 99 17.56 10.07 0.42
CA THR A 99 16.40 9.20 0.17
C THR A 99 16.40 8.62 -1.26
N VAL A 100 15.38 7.83 -1.58
CA VAL A 100 15.11 7.31 -2.92
C VAL A 100 13.92 8.04 -3.51
N ASP A 101 14.07 8.55 -4.72
CA ASP A 101 12.95 9.01 -5.55
C ASP A 101 12.85 8.12 -6.81
N VAL A 102 11.71 8.21 -7.50
CA VAL A 102 11.44 7.53 -8.78
C VAL A 102 11.35 8.57 -9.89
N GLN A 103 12.21 8.44 -10.91
CA GLN A 103 12.22 9.30 -12.08
C GLN A 103 11.23 8.80 -13.14
N ILE A 104 10.27 9.64 -13.51
CA ILE A 104 9.30 9.39 -14.57
C ILE A 104 9.33 10.58 -15.54
N GLY A 105 9.78 10.35 -16.77
CA GLY A 105 10.06 11.44 -17.72
C GLY A 105 11.05 12.44 -17.11
N ASP A 106 10.66 13.70 -17.06
CA ASP A 106 11.46 14.79 -16.49
C ASP A 106 11.18 15.06 -15.00
N ARG A 107 10.21 14.35 -14.39
CA ARG A 107 9.82 14.55 -12.98
C ARG A 107 10.35 13.45 -12.06
N SER A 108 10.85 13.86 -10.90
CA SER A 108 11.18 13.00 -9.77
C SER A 108 9.99 12.93 -8.81
N TYR A 109 9.58 11.72 -8.43
CA TYR A 109 8.50 11.48 -7.47
C TYR A 109 9.05 10.80 -6.22
N THR A 110 8.67 11.33 -5.06
CA THR A 110 8.97 10.71 -3.78
C THR A 110 8.12 9.44 -3.56
N PRO A 111 8.57 8.48 -2.74
CA PRO A 111 7.78 7.32 -2.35
C PRO A 111 6.45 7.71 -1.68
N GLN A 112 6.42 8.84 -0.98
CA GLN A 112 5.23 9.41 -0.35
C GLN A 112 4.21 9.85 -1.40
N GLU A 113 4.62 10.53 -2.48
CA GLU A 113 3.72 10.92 -3.58
C GLU A 113 3.14 9.70 -4.29
N ILE A 114 3.96 8.69 -4.60
CA ILE A 114 3.47 7.46 -5.25
C ILE A 114 2.49 6.72 -4.32
N SER A 115 2.80 6.64 -3.02
CA SER A 115 1.91 6.02 -2.03
C SER A 115 0.62 6.82 -1.85
N ALA A 116 0.68 8.15 -1.92
CA ALA A 116 -0.49 9.01 -1.88
C ALA A 116 -1.43 8.77 -3.06
N MET A 117 -0.92 8.51 -4.27
CA MET A 117 -1.76 8.14 -5.42
C MET A 117 -2.54 6.83 -5.17
N ILE A 118 -1.93 5.86 -4.48
CA ILE A 118 -2.60 4.62 -4.07
C ILE A 118 -3.69 4.92 -3.02
N LEU A 119 -3.36 5.76 -2.03
CA LEU A 119 -4.31 6.17 -0.99
C LEU A 119 -5.48 6.98 -1.56
N GLN A 120 -5.25 7.85 -2.54
CA GLN A 120 -6.31 8.59 -3.25
C GLN A 120 -7.28 7.65 -3.97
N LYS A 121 -6.79 6.59 -4.62
CA LYS A 121 -7.66 5.58 -5.23
C LYS A 121 -8.52 4.86 -4.19
N LEU A 122 -7.96 4.49 -3.04
CA LEU A 122 -8.70 3.83 -1.96
C LEU A 122 -9.72 4.76 -1.30
N LYS A 123 -9.35 6.03 -1.10
CA LYS A 123 -10.26 7.10 -0.66
C LYS A 123 -11.44 7.23 -1.62
N GLN A 124 -11.16 7.35 -2.92
CA GLN A 124 -12.20 7.47 -3.94
C GLN A 124 -13.14 6.25 -3.98
N ASP A 125 -12.60 5.03 -3.87
CA ASP A 125 -13.42 3.82 -3.79
C ASP A 125 -14.32 3.83 -2.54
N ALA A 126 -13.81 4.32 -1.39
CA ALA A 126 -14.59 4.47 -0.18
C ALA A 126 -15.67 5.56 -0.30
N GLU A 127 -15.36 6.71 -0.89
CA GLU A 127 -16.31 7.80 -1.13
C GLU A 127 -17.44 7.37 -2.07
N ASN A 128 -17.11 6.63 -3.13
CA ASN A 128 -18.10 6.06 -4.05
C ASN A 128 -19.04 5.06 -3.36
N TYR A 129 -18.51 4.26 -2.42
CA TYR A 129 -19.30 3.31 -1.64
C TYR A 129 -20.20 4.00 -0.61
N LEU A 130 -19.68 4.99 0.10
CA LEU A 130 -20.38 5.70 1.17
C LEU A 130 -21.36 6.77 0.66
N GLY A 131 -21.10 7.33 -0.52
CA GLY A 131 -21.85 8.47 -1.07
C GLY A 131 -21.56 9.81 -0.37
N GLU A 132 -20.45 9.90 0.37
CA GLU A 132 -19.99 11.10 1.07
C GLU A 132 -18.46 11.22 1.01
N GLU A 133 -17.94 12.43 1.24
CA GLU A 133 -16.50 12.71 1.25
C GLU A 133 -15.79 12.08 2.47
N VAL A 134 -14.60 11.52 2.25
CA VAL A 134 -13.77 10.90 3.29
C VAL A 134 -12.53 11.75 3.54
N THR A 135 -12.44 12.32 4.74
CA THR A 135 -11.36 13.24 5.11
C THR A 135 -10.41 12.69 6.16
N GLN A 136 -10.73 11.56 6.79
CA GLN A 136 -9.98 11.02 7.93
C GLN A 136 -9.73 9.52 7.78
N ALA A 137 -8.53 9.06 8.14
CA ALA A 137 -8.15 7.66 8.05
C ALA A 137 -7.26 7.17 9.19
N VAL A 138 -7.33 5.87 9.44
CA VAL A 138 -6.30 5.09 10.14
C VAL A 138 -5.54 4.28 9.09
N ILE A 139 -4.21 4.41 9.06
CA ILE A 139 -3.36 3.75 8.05
C ILE A 139 -2.42 2.77 8.74
N THR A 140 -2.23 1.59 8.14
CA THR A 140 -1.36 0.54 8.70
C THR A 140 0.09 0.67 8.25
N VAL A 141 0.99 0.18 9.09
CA VAL A 141 2.42 0.01 8.80
C VAL A 141 2.94 -1.28 9.42
N PRO A 142 4.02 -1.88 8.88
CA PRO A 142 4.69 -3.01 9.50
C PRO A 142 5.11 -2.66 10.94
N ALA A 143 5.01 -3.61 11.87
CA ALA A 143 5.35 -3.37 13.28
C ALA A 143 6.81 -2.93 13.44
N TYR A 144 7.69 -3.46 12.59
CA TYR A 144 9.12 -3.16 12.62
C TYR A 144 9.53 -1.90 11.81
N PHE A 145 8.57 -1.10 11.32
CA PHE A 145 8.89 0.20 10.70
C PHE A 145 9.54 1.16 11.69
N THR A 146 10.58 1.83 11.21
CA THR A 146 11.24 2.94 11.93
C THR A 146 10.36 4.20 11.92
N ASP A 147 10.68 5.14 12.80
CA ASP A 147 10.01 6.44 12.89
C ASP A 147 9.98 7.19 11.54
N THR A 148 11.07 7.15 10.77
CA THR A 148 11.15 7.78 9.44
C THR A 148 10.15 7.16 8.46
N GLN A 149 9.98 5.83 8.49
CA GLN A 149 9.04 5.13 7.62
C GLN A 149 7.60 5.40 8.03
N ARG A 150 7.31 5.41 9.35
CA ARG A 150 5.99 5.75 9.91
C ARG A 150 5.58 7.17 9.52
N GLN A 151 6.49 8.12 9.67
CA GLN A 151 6.24 9.51 9.29
C GLN A 151 6.02 9.65 7.78
N ALA A 152 6.84 9.01 6.95
CA ALA A 152 6.67 9.05 5.50
C ALA A 152 5.32 8.46 5.05
N THR A 153 4.84 7.39 5.71
CA THR A 153 3.48 6.87 5.46
C THR A 153 2.39 7.85 5.91
N LYS A 154 2.58 8.53 7.06
CA LYS A 154 1.68 9.59 7.52
C LYS A 154 1.62 10.76 6.53
N ASP A 155 2.78 11.18 6.01
CA ASP A 155 2.90 12.23 5.00
C ASP A 155 2.18 11.84 3.71
N ALA A 156 2.30 10.57 3.27
CA ALA A 156 1.54 10.06 2.12
C ALA A 156 0.01 10.18 2.33
N GLY A 157 -0.47 9.90 3.56
CA GLY A 157 -1.87 10.12 3.93
C GLY A 157 -2.27 11.60 3.83
N ALA A 158 -1.45 12.51 4.34
CA ALA A 158 -1.69 13.95 4.25
C ALA A 158 -1.71 14.45 2.78
N ILE A 159 -0.76 13.99 1.95
CA ILE A 159 -0.70 14.32 0.51
C ILE A 159 -1.94 13.79 -0.21
N SER A 160 -2.50 12.65 0.21
CA SER A 160 -3.74 12.11 -0.37
C SER A 160 -5.01 12.88 0.03
N GLY A 161 -4.90 13.95 0.82
CA GLY A 161 -6.04 14.75 1.27
C GLY A 161 -6.80 14.12 2.43
N MET A 162 -6.13 13.32 3.26
CA MET A 162 -6.69 12.73 4.48
C MET A 162 -5.91 13.16 5.72
N GLU A 163 -6.62 13.47 6.80
CA GLU A 163 -6.06 13.56 8.14
C GLU A 163 -5.83 12.14 8.68
N VAL A 164 -4.56 11.79 8.91
CA VAL A 164 -4.19 10.51 9.49
C VAL A 164 -4.33 10.58 11.01
N LEU A 165 -5.44 10.06 11.53
CA LEU A 165 -5.75 10.08 12.96
C LEU A 165 -4.83 9.16 13.77
N ARG A 166 -4.39 8.05 13.15
CA ARG A 166 -3.54 7.04 13.79
C ARG A 166 -2.79 6.24 12.75
N ILE A 167 -1.53 5.95 13.05
CA ILE A 167 -0.77 4.87 12.43
C ILE A 167 -0.88 3.65 13.34
N VAL A 168 -1.30 2.51 12.80
CA VAL A 168 -1.45 1.25 13.54
C VAL A 168 -0.53 0.18 12.96
N ASN A 169 0.03 -0.66 13.83
CA ASN A 169 0.86 -1.78 13.40
C ASN A 169 -0.01 -2.85 12.73
N GLU A 170 0.42 -3.38 11.59
CA GLU A 170 -0.26 -4.43 10.82
C GLU A 170 -0.66 -5.64 11.68
N PRO A 171 0.26 -6.28 12.46
CA PRO A 171 -0.13 -7.41 13.30
C PRO A 171 -1.08 -7.03 14.44
N THR A 172 -0.99 -5.80 14.95
CA THR A 172 -1.92 -5.27 15.95
C THR A 172 -3.32 -5.11 15.36
N ALA A 173 -3.43 -4.57 14.15
CA ALA A 173 -4.70 -4.48 13.43
C ALA A 173 -5.29 -5.87 13.16
N ALA A 174 -4.48 -6.83 12.70
CA ALA A 174 -4.96 -8.20 12.51
C ALA A 174 -5.45 -8.85 13.81
N ALA A 175 -4.82 -8.57 14.95
CA ALA A 175 -5.28 -9.02 16.26
C ALA A 175 -6.62 -8.38 16.66
N LEU A 176 -6.82 -7.07 16.39
CA LEU A 176 -8.11 -6.41 16.58
C LEU A 176 -9.21 -7.08 15.75
N ALA A 177 -8.94 -7.37 14.48
CA ALA A 177 -9.87 -8.07 13.60
C ALA A 177 -10.22 -9.49 14.12
N TYR A 178 -9.23 -10.21 14.64
CA TYR A 178 -9.45 -11.53 15.25
C TYR A 178 -10.25 -11.46 16.55
N GLY A 179 -9.94 -10.50 17.42
CA GLY A 179 -10.43 -10.44 18.80
C GLY A 179 -11.72 -9.65 18.99
N LEU A 180 -12.21 -8.91 17.99
CA LEU A 180 -13.40 -8.05 18.10
C LEU A 180 -14.61 -8.78 18.71
N ASP A 181 -14.88 -10.01 18.25
CA ASP A 181 -16.00 -10.84 18.71
C ASP A 181 -15.62 -11.81 19.85
N LYS A 182 -14.43 -11.67 20.44
CA LYS A 182 -13.85 -12.61 21.43
C LYS A 182 -13.32 -11.90 22.68
N GLN A 183 -13.91 -10.77 23.04
CA GLN A 183 -13.42 -9.91 24.12
C GLN A 183 -13.40 -10.60 25.50
N ASP A 184 -14.35 -11.50 25.76
CA ASP A 184 -14.45 -12.25 27.03
C ASP A 184 -13.50 -13.46 27.12
N GLN A 185 -12.62 -13.65 26.13
CA GLN A 185 -11.71 -14.80 26.07
C GLN A 185 -10.28 -14.36 26.34
N ASP A 186 -9.75 -14.76 27.50
CA ASP A 186 -8.33 -14.59 27.81
C ASP A 186 -7.47 -15.57 27.00
N GLN A 187 -6.66 -15.04 26.08
CA GLN A 187 -5.83 -15.82 25.18
C GLN A 187 -4.57 -15.07 24.74
N ILE A 188 -3.47 -15.80 24.67
CA ILE A 188 -2.23 -15.37 24.04
C ILE A 188 -2.26 -15.80 22.58
N VAL A 189 -2.17 -14.83 21.68
CA VAL A 189 -2.13 -15.07 20.24
C VAL A 189 -0.76 -14.69 19.68
N LEU A 190 -0.33 -15.42 18.67
CA LEU A 190 0.79 -15.03 17.82
C LEU A 190 0.26 -14.67 16.44
N VAL A 191 0.51 -13.43 16.02
CA VAL A 191 0.24 -13.00 14.66
C VAL A 191 1.52 -13.16 13.85
N PHE A 192 1.46 -13.95 12.78
CA PHE A 192 2.55 -14.19 11.84
C PHE A 192 2.15 -13.57 10.50
N ASP A 193 2.71 -12.40 10.20
CA ASP A 193 2.39 -11.62 9.01
C ASP A 193 3.53 -11.70 7.99
N LEU A 194 3.32 -12.44 6.89
CA LEU A 194 4.27 -12.54 5.79
C LEU A 194 3.62 -11.98 4.52
N GLY A 195 3.85 -10.69 4.28
CA GLY A 195 3.30 -9.96 3.15
C GLY A 195 4.14 -10.10 1.87
N GLY A 196 4.00 -9.11 1.00
CA GLY A 196 4.82 -8.98 -0.23
C GLY A 196 6.19 -8.35 0.00
N GLY A 197 6.31 -7.52 1.03
CA GLY A 197 7.50 -6.70 1.31
C GLY A 197 8.23 -7.03 2.61
N THR A 198 7.43 -7.35 3.63
CA THR A 198 7.85 -7.36 5.02
C THR A 198 7.34 -8.62 5.71
N PHE A 199 8.05 -9.01 6.76
CA PHE A 199 7.69 -10.08 7.66
C PHE A 199 7.62 -9.51 9.08
N ASP A 200 6.47 -9.62 9.74
CA ASP A 200 6.31 -9.27 11.14
C ASP A 200 5.79 -10.47 11.93
N VAL A 201 6.18 -10.53 13.20
CA VAL A 201 5.64 -11.47 14.17
C VAL A 201 5.43 -10.77 15.49
N SER A 202 4.19 -10.83 15.99
CA SER A 202 3.82 -10.22 17.28
C SER A 202 3.12 -11.23 18.17
N VAL A 203 3.45 -11.19 19.45
CA VAL A 203 2.75 -11.93 20.50
C VAL A 203 1.86 -10.94 21.24
N LEU A 204 0.57 -11.25 21.34
CA LEU A 204 -0.41 -10.39 22.02
C LEU A 204 -1.18 -11.17 23.07
N GLN A 205 -1.45 -10.53 24.19
CA GLN A 205 -2.45 -10.96 25.17
C GLN A 205 -3.77 -10.27 24.86
N LEU A 206 -4.82 -11.07 24.67
CA LEU A 206 -6.18 -10.60 24.45
C LEU A 206 -7.05 -11.04 25.63
N GLY A 207 -7.86 -10.14 26.18
CA GLY A 207 -8.83 -10.48 27.22
C GLY A 207 -9.45 -9.25 27.88
N ASP A 208 -10.70 -9.35 28.30
CA ASP A 208 -11.48 -8.28 28.96
C ASP A 208 -11.45 -6.94 28.19
N GLY A 209 -11.49 -7.00 26.86
CA GLY A 209 -11.41 -5.83 25.98
C GLY A 209 -9.99 -5.20 25.87
N ILE A 210 -8.99 -5.78 26.52
CA ILE A 210 -7.59 -5.33 26.47
C ILE A 210 -6.84 -6.14 25.40
N PHE A 211 -6.13 -5.41 24.55
CA PHE A 211 -5.26 -5.94 23.50
C PHE A 211 -3.84 -5.44 23.80
N GLU A 212 -3.00 -6.28 24.38
CA GLU A 212 -1.65 -5.89 24.81
C GLU A 212 -0.60 -6.62 23.98
N VAL A 213 0.22 -5.87 23.26
CA VAL A 213 1.39 -6.42 22.58
C VAL A 213 2.45 -6.74 23.62
N LYS A 214 2.81 -8.03 23.74
CA LYS A 214 3.85 -8.50 24.68
C LYS A 214 5.23 -8.39 24.06
N ALA A 215 5.35 -8.70 22.78
CA ALA A 215 6.58 -8.56 22.02
C ALA A 215 6.30 -8.49 20.52
N THR A 216 7.19 -7.82 19.79
CA THR A 216 7.20 -7.82 18.34
C THR A 216 8.62 -8.00 17.79
N SER A 217 8.73 -8.65 16.64
CA SER A 217 9.97 -8.80 15.88
C SER A 217 9.62 -8.95 14.40
N GLY A 218 10.61 -8.91 13.51
CA GLY A 218 10.35 -8.99 12.08
C GLY A 218 11.59 -8.83 11.22
N ASN A 219 11.34 -8.72 9.92
CA ASN A 219 12.31 -8.41 8.88
C ASN A 219 11.64 -7.56 7.78
N ASN A 220 12.05 -6.30 7.67
CA ASN A 220 11.53 -5.34 6.69
C ASN A 220 11.95 -5.62 5.23
N HIS A 221 12.76 -6.65 4.99
CA HIS A 221 13.30 -7.04 3.66
C HIS A 221 12.95 -8.48 3.28
N LEU A 222 11.89 -9.04 3.86
CA LEU A 222 11.49 -10.41 3.62
C LEU A 222 10.00 -10.46 3.31
N GLY A 223 9.65 -10.84 2.09
CA GLY A 223 8.27 -11.04 1.69
C GLY A 223 8.15 -11.68 0.31
N GLY A 224 6.94 -11.67 -0.24
CA GLY A 224 6.61 -12.27 -1.53
C GLY A 224 7.51 -11.86 -2.70
N ASP A 225 8.02 -10.62 -2.74
CA ASP A 225 8.94 -10.19 -3.81
C ASP A 225 10.28 -10.94 -3.75
N ASP A 226 10.72 -11.39 -2.56
CA ASP A 226 11.96 -12.15 -2.40
C ASP A 226 11.78 -13.60 -2.86
N PHE A 227 10.60 -14.18 -2.65
CA PHE A 227 10.24 -15.49 -3.22
C PHE A 227 10.18 -15.42 -4.75
N ASP A 228 9.60 -14.35 -5.30
CA ASP A 228 9.55 -14.16 -6.76
C ASP A 228 10.95 -13.98 -7.34
N ALA A 229 11.82 -13.22 -6.66
CA ALA A 229 13.21 -13.02 -7.06
C ALA A 229 13.99 -14.35 -7.12
N MET A 230 13.81 -15.26 -6.15
CA MET A 230 14.46 -16.59 -6.18
C MET A 230 14.05 -17.42 -7.41
N ILE A 231 12.78 -17.32 -7.84
CA ILE A 231 12.32 -17.98 -9.06
C ILE A 231 12.92 -17.30 -10.29
N VAL A 232 12.92 -15.96 -10.35
CA VAL A 232 13.50 -15.20 -11.46
C VAL A 232 14.99 -15.51 -11.62
N ASP A 233 15.77 -15.47 -10.55
CA ASP A 233 17.20 -15.77 -10.55
C ASP A 233 17.48 -17.19 -11.06
N TRP A 234 16.65 -18.15 -10.63
CA TRP A 234 16.72 -19.53 -11.12
C TRP A 234 16.40 -19.64 -12.62
N LEU A 235 15.34 -18.97 -13.09
CA LEU A 235 14.96 -18.94 -14.51
C LEU A 235 16.03 -18.28 -15.38
N VAL A 236 16.61 -17.17 -14.93
CA VAL A 236 17.70 -16.46 -15.64
C VAL A 236 18.93 -17.36 -15.74
N ALA A 237 19.33 -18.01 -14.64
CA ALA A 237 20.48 -18.91 -14.63
C ALA A 237 20.27 -20.13 -15.54
N ASP A 238 19.11 -20.77 -15.48
CA ASP A 238 18.75 -21.91 -16.34
C ASP A 238 18.73 -21.53 -17.83
N PHE A 239 18.10 -20.39 -18.16
CA PHE A 239 18.03 -19.91 -19.54
C PHE A 239 19.41 -19.54 -20.09
N LYS A 240 20.24 -18.86 -19.29
CA LYS A 240 21.62 -18.53 -19.67
C LYS A 240 22.46 -19.78 -19.88
N GLN A 241 22.27 -20.82 -19.07
CA GLN A 241 22.95 -22.10 -19.26
C GLN A 241 22.55 -22.80 -20.57
N LYS A 242 21.26 -22.77 -20.93
CA LYS A 242 20.72 -23.47 -22.11
C LYS A 242 20.94 -22.71 -23.42
N GLU A 243 20.69 -21.41 -23.42
CA GLU A 243 20.66 -20.59 -24.63
C GLU A 243 21.86 -19.64 -24.75
N GLY A 244 22.67 -19.49 -23.69
CA GLY A 244 23.81 -18.56 -23.68
C GLY A 244 23.44 -17.08 -23.63
N ILE A 245 22.15 -16.76 -23.44
CA ILE A 245 21.61 -15.40 -23.41
C ILE A 245 21.32 -15.00 -21.95
N ASP A 246 21.78 -13.82 -21.55
CA ASP A 246 21.50 -13.27 -20.23
C ASP A 246 20.24 -12.38 -20.24
N LEU A 247 19.14 -12.90 -19.71
CA LEU A 247 17.87 -12.15 -19.64
C LEU A 247 17.89 -11.01 -18.61
N ALA A 248 18.85 -10.99 -17.68
CA ALA A 248 18.90 -9.94 -16.65
C ALA A 248 19.22 -8.54 -17.21
N ALA A 249 19.79 -8.46 -18.41
CA ALA A 249 20.07 -7.18 -19.07
C ALA A 249 18.83 -6.58 -19.76
N ASP A 250 17.79 -7.38 -20.01
CA ASP A 250 16.58 -6.95 -20.72
C ASP A 250 15.44 -6.67 -19.72
N LYS A 251 15.11 -5.38 -19.55
CA LYS A 251 14.07 -4.91 -18.63
C LYS A 251 12.67 -5.46 -18.98
N THR A 252 12.38 -5.67 -20.26
CA THR A 252 11.09 -6.23 -20.69
C THR A 252 11.04 -7.72 -20.41
N ALA A 253 12.13 -8.46 -20.68
CA ALA A 253 12.21 -9.87 -20.32
C ALA A 253 12.11 -10.08 -18.81
N LEU A 254 12.82 -9.27 -18.01
CA LEU A 254 12.75 -9.31 -16.54
C LEU A 254 11.33 -9.07 -16.02
N GLN A 255 10.61 -8.09 -16.56
CA GLN A 255 9.23 -7.83 -16.14
C GLN A 255 8.31 -9.04 -16.43
N ARG A 256 8.46 -9.66 -17.61
CA ARG A 256 7.69 -10.87 -17.97
C ARG A 256 8.06 -12.07 -17.10
N LEU A 257 9.34 -12.25 -16.78
CA LEU A 257 9.80 -13.28 -15.86
C LEU A 257 9.20 -13.09 -14.46
N LYS A 258 9.16 -11.85 -13.96
CA LYS A 258 8.60 -11.55 -12.65
C LYS A 258 7.12 -11.86 -12.56
N GLU A 259 6.32 -11.50 -13.56
CA GLU A 259 4.89 -11.85 -13.59
C GLU A 259 4.66 -13.36 -13.65
N ALA A 260 5.46 -14.07 -14.46
CA ALA A 260 5.39 -15.52 -14.54
C ALA A 260 5.82 -16.20 -13.22
N ALA A 261 6.83 -15.66 -12.55
CA ALA A 261 7.31 -16.12 -11.24
C ALA A 261 6.24 -15.93 -10.15
N GLU A 262 5.66 -14.74 -10.04
CA GLU A 262 4.57 -14.46 -9.09
C GLU A 262 3.39 -15.41 -9.32
N LYS A 263 2.97 -15.56 -10.58
CA LYS A 263 1.88 -16.46 -10.97
C LYS A 263 2.20 -17.91 -10.60
N ALA A 264 3.39 -18.39 -10.93
CA ALA A 264 3.80 -19.76 -10.64
C ALA A 264 3.87 -20.03 -9.14
N LYS A 265 4.41 -19.09 -8.33
CA LYS A 265 4.41 -19.14 -6.86
C LYS A 265 3.00 -19.31 -6.30
N ILE A 266 2.06 -18.49 -6.78
CA ILE A 266 0.67 -18.53 -6.33
C ILE A 266 0.02 -19.87 -6.72
N GLU A 267 0.18 -20.33 -7.97
CA GLU A 267 -0.38 -21.60 -8.44
C GLU A 267 0.16 -22.79 -7.64
N LEU A 268 1.46 -22.81 -7.36
CA LEU A 268 2.13 -23.86 -6.57
C LEU A 268 1.67 -23.91 -5.11
N SER A 269 1.04 -22.87 -4.60
CA SER A 269 0.42 -22.90 -3.26
C SER A 269 -0.80 -23.85 -3.21
N SER A 270 -1.39 -24.19 -4.37
CA SER A 270 -2.52 -25.10 -4.49
C SER A 270 -2.20 -26.37 -5.29
N ALA A 271 -1.41 -26.25 -6.36
CA ALA A 271 -1.03 -27.35 -7.25
C ALA A 271 0.39 -27.89 -6.93
N PRO A 272 0.67 -29.19 -7.20
CA PRO A 272 2.00 -29.75 -7.03
C PRO A 272 3.00 -29.30 -8.12
N SER A 273 2.52 -28.81 -9.26
CA SER A 273 3.30 -28.31 -10.39
C SER A 273 2.52 -27.28 -11.21
N THR A 274 3.24 -26.46 -11.97
CA THR A 274 2.69 -25.54 -12.98
C THR A 274 3.64 -25.40 -14.17
N LEU A 275 3.13 -24.98 -15.32
CA LEU A 275 3.90 -24.72 -16.53
C LEU A 275 4.25 -23.23 -16.63
N ILE A 276 5.55 -22.92 -16.62
CA ILE A 276 6.03 -21.58 -16.96
C ILE A 276 6.24 -21.52 -18.48
N SER A 277 5.41 -20.74 -19.16
CA SER A 277 5.45 -20.56 -20.61
C SER A 277 5.60 -19.07 -20.97
N LEU A 278 6.77 -18.71 -21.51
CA LEU A 278 7.12 -17.37 -21.96
C LEU A 278 7.64 -17.44 -23.41
N PRO A 279 6.74 -17.39 -24.39
CA PRO A 279 7.12 -17.41 -25.81
C PRO A 279 7.81 -16.11 -26.20
N PHE A 280 8.78 -16.20 -27.12
CA PHE A 280 9.51 -15.03 -27.64
C PHE A 280 10.11 -14.16 -26.51
N ILE A 281 10.75 -14.78 -25.52
CA ILE A 281 11.33 -14.06 -24.38
C ILE A 281 12.66 -13.40 -24.75
N ALA A 282 13.37 -13.96 -25.74
CA ALA A 282 14.59 -13.40 -26.32
C ALA A 282 14.71 -13.80 -27.79
N SER A 283 15.75 -13.32 -28.46
CA SER A 283 16.09 -13.73 -29.82
C SER A 283 17.61 -13.70 -30.03
N ASP A 284 18.12 -14.58 -30.87
CA ASP A 284 19.51 -14.59 -31.34
C ASP A 284 19.57 -14.81 -32.87
N ALA A 285 20.77 -15.06 -33.40
CA ALA A 285 20.97 -15.33 -34.83
C ALA A 285 20.26 -16.61 -35.32
N THR A 286 19.86 -17.51 -34.43
CA THR A 286 19.13 -18.75 -34.74
C THR A 286 17.61 -18.57 -34.70
N GLY A 287 17.12 -17.45 -34.15
CA GLY A 287 15.71 -17.09 -34.13
C GLY A 287 15.19 -16.73 -32.73
N PRO A 288 13.86 -16.64 -32.56
CA PRO A 288 13.26 -16.37 -31.26
C PRO A 288 13.43 -17.55 -30.29
N LYS A 289 13.61 -17.22 -29.02
CA LYS A 289 13.75 -18.16 -27.91
C LYS A 289 12.55 -18.07 -26.97
N THR A 290 12.21 -19.20 -26.36
CA THR A 290 11.04 -19.38 -25.51
C THR A 290 11.46 -20.11 -24.24
N ILE A 291 10.85 -19.76 -23.11
CA ILE A 291 10.88 -20.59 -21.91
C ILE A 291 9.60 -21.42 -21.90
N GLU A 292 9.72 -22.73 -21.85
CA GLU A 292 8.63 -23.66 -21.60
C GLU A 292 9.15 -24.74 -20.66
N LEU A 293 8.76 -24.68 -19.38
CA LEU A 293 9.26 -25.59 -18.36
C LEU A 293 8.21 -25.93 -17.30
N ASP A 294 8.22 -27.19 -16.88
CA ASP A 294 7.43 -27.65 -15.74
C ASP A 294 8.13 -27.26 -14.44
N PHE A 295 7.51 -26.38 -13.67
CA PHE A 295 7.98 -25.93 -12.37
C PHE A 295 7.19 -26.65 -11.26
N THR A 296 7.91 -27.34 -10.36
CA THR A 296 7.27 -28.16 -9.32
C THR A 296 7.35 -27.47 -7.95
N ARG A 297 6.38 -27.78 -7.07
CA ARG A 297 6.40 -27.33 -5.67
C ARG A 297 7.68 -27.75 -4.97
N SER A 298 8.16 -28.96 -5.21
CA SER A 298 9.42 -29.45 -4.63
C SER A 298 10.61 -28.58 -5.04
N LYS A 299 10.66 -28.11 -6.30
CA LYS A 299 11.74 -27.22 -6.73
C LYS A 299 11.60 -25.82 -6.13
N PHE A 300 10.38 -25.31 -6.05
CA PHE A 300 10.09 -24.04 -5.38
C PHE A 300 10.51 -24.07 -3.90
N ASP A 301 10.13 -25.12 -3.17
CA ASP A 301 10.49 -25.31 -1.76
C ASP A 301 12.02 -25.43 -1.59
N GLU A 302 12.72 -26.11 -2.51
CA GLU A 302 14.18 -26.22 -2.50
C GLU A 302 14.87 -24.85 -2.61
N ILE A 303 14.49 -24.04 -3.60
CA ILE A 303 15.14 -22.75 -3.86
C ILE A 303 14.74 -21.66 -2.85
N THR A 304 13.58 -21.78 -2.20
CA THR A 304 13.07 -20.79 -1.24
C THR A 304 13.21 -21.20 0.24
N ALA A 305 13.71 -22.41 0.51
CA ALA A 305 13.94 -22.89 1.88
C ALA A 305 14.72 -21.90 2.79
N PRO A 306 15.75 -21.17 2.31
CA PRO A 306 16.43 -20.17 3.14
C PRO A 306 15.51 -19.05 3.61
N LEU A 307 14.60 -18.56 2.76
CA LEU A 307 13.64 -17.51 3.09
C LEU A 307 12.64 -18.00 4.14
N VAL A 308 12.08 -19.20 3.96
CA VAL A 308 11.17 -19.80 4.94
C VAL A 308 11.85 -19.95 6.30
N LYS A 309 13.09 -20.48 6.32
CA LYS A 309 13.88 -20.63 7.55
C LYS A 309 14.13 -19.30 8.25
N SER A 310 14.36 -18.23 7.47
CA SER A 310 14.63 -16.89 8.02
C SER A 310 13.45 -16.26 8.77
N THR A 311 12.22 -16.78 8.60
CA THR A 311 11.05 -16.33 9.39
C THR A 311 11.02 -16.89 10.83
N LEU A 312 11.71 -18.00 11.08
CA LEU A 312 11.68 -18.69 12.38
C LEU A 312 12.53 -18.01 13.45
N GLU A 313 13.60 -17.31 13.07
CA GLU A 313 14.45 -16.59 14.02
C GLU A 313 13.72 -15.41 14.68
N PRO A 314 13.07 -14.49 13.94
CA PRO A 314 12.24 -13.45 14.56
C PRO A 314 11.08 -14.03 15.38
N THR A 315 10.50 -15.16 14.93
CA THR A 315 9.43 -15.87 15.68
C THR A 315 9.93 -16.36 17.04
N ALA A 316 11.10 -16.99 17.08
CA ALA A 316 11.72 -17.43 18.33
C ALA A 316 12.10 -16.25 19.23
N GLN A 317 12.58 -15.16 18.62
CA GLN A 317 12.95 -13.96 19.34
C GLN A 317 11.73 -13.27 19.98
N ALA A 318 10.61 -13.17 19.29
CA ALA A 318 9.38 -12.60 19.84
C ALA A 318 8.86 -13.41 21.05
N LEU A 319 8.92 -14.75 21.00
CA LEU A 319 8.57 -15.59 22.15
C LEU A 319 9.52 -15.38 23.34
N LYS A 320 10.82 -15.31 23.06
CA LYS A 320 11.85 -15.09 24.08
C LYS A 320 11.63 -13.75 24.79
N ASP A 321 11.34 -12.70 24.04
CA ASP A 321 11.06 -11.36 24.57
C ASP A 321 9.78 -11.32 25.40
N ALA A 322 8.74 -12.02 24.95
CA ALA A 322 7.50 -12.15 25.70
C ALA A 322 7.66 -13.03 26.95
N GLY A 323 8.79 -13.72 27.11
CA GLY A 323 9.03 -14.65 28.21
C GLY A 323 8.17 -15.91 28.14
N LEU A 324 7.76 -16.32 26.93
CA LEU A 324 6.81 -17.41 26.70
C LEU A 324 7.44 -18.58 25.96
N LEU A 325 6.94 -19.77 26.24
CA LEU A 325 7.23 -21.00 25.51
C LEU A 325 6.21 -21.20 24.37
N PRO A 326 6.59 -21.89 23.26
CA PRO A 326 5.68 -22.15 22.14
C PRO A 326 4.33 -22.79 22.54
N LYS A 327 4.35 -23.65 23.57
CA LYS A 327 3.14 -24.32 24.08
C LYS A 327 2.12 -23.35 24.72
N GLU A 328 2.56 -22.19 25.19
CA GLU A 328 1.74 -21.19 25.88
C GLU A 328 0.95 -20.29 24.92
N ILE A 329 1.32 -20.25 23.63
CA ILE A 329 0.55 -19.56 22.60
C ILE A 329 -0.77 -20.30 22.35
N ASN A 330 -1.93 -19.70 22.55
CA ASN A 330 -3.22 -20.35 22.33
C ASN A 330 -3.54 -20.48 20.83
N ARG A 331 -3.27 -19.42 20.05
CA ARG A 331 -3.62 -19.33 18.62
C ARG A 331 -2.49 -18.73 17.79
N ILE A 332 -2.35 -19.23 16.57
CA ILE A 332 -1.40 -18.71 15.57
C ILE A 332 -2.25 -18.15 14.44
N ILE A 333 -2.22 -16.85 14.22
CA ILE A 333 -2.99 -16.15 13.20
C ILE A 333 -2.04 -15.86 12.04
N LEU A 334 -2.38 -16.34 10.84
CA LEU A 334 -1.60 -16.06 9.63
C LEU A 334 -2.19 -14.85 8.90
N VAL A 335 -1.33 -13.91 8.54
CA VAL A 335 -1.68 -12.68 7.84
C VAL A 335 -0.72 -12.50 6.66
N GLY A 336 -1.19 -11.88 5.58
CA GLY A 336 -0.40 -11.66 4.37
C GLY A 336 -0.39 -12.85 3.42
N GLY A 337 -0.49 -12.56 2.12
CA GLY A 337 -0.69 -13.56 1.08
C GLY A 337 0.42 -14.62 0.97
N SER A 338 1.65 -14.31 1.37
CA SER A 338 2.77 -15.27 1.31
C SER A 338 2.65 -16.36 2.39
N THR A 339 1.80 -16.20 3.41
CA THR A 339 1.49 -17.28 4.36
C THR A 339 0.66 -18.41 3.74
N ARG A 340 0.13 -18.23 2.52
CA ARG A 340 -0.55 -19.28 1.75
C ARG A 340 0.43 -20.34 1.20
N ILE A 341 1.73 -20.05 1.22
CA ILE A 341 2.77 -21.00 0.80
C ILE A 341 2.78 -22.20 1.76
N PRO A 342 2.60 -23.45 1.27
CA PRO A 342 2.52 -24.63 2.14
C PRO A 342 3.77 -24.84 3.01
N SER A 343 4.97 -24.60 2.49
CA SER A 343 6.21 -24.76 3.26
C SER A 343 6.35 -23.73 4.40
N VAL A 344 5.73 -22.56 4.29
CA VAL A 344 5.64 -21.58 5.39
C VAL A 344 4.70 -22.09 6.49
N GLN A 345 3.50 -22.57 6.13
CA GLN A 345 2.54 -23.12 7.09
C GLN A 345 3.09 -24.37 7.80
N ASP A 346 3.78 -25.23 7.07
CA ASP A 346 4.46 -26.39 7.61
C ASP A 346 5.57 -26.01 8.58
N ALA A 347 6.38 -25.01 8.24
CA ALA A 347 7.47 -24.54 9.09
C ALA A 347 6.95 -23.97 10.40
N ILE A 348 5.94 -23.10 10.36
CA ILE A 348 5.36 -22.52 11.58
C ILE A 348 4.63 -23.57 12.40
N SER A 349 3.91 -24.51 11.77
CA SER A 349 3.25 -25.60 12.51
C SER A 349 4.26 -26.50 13.21
N ARG A 350 5.36 -26.88 12.55
CA ARG A 350 6.46 -27.65 13.16
C ARG A 350 7.11 -26.91 14.32
N PHE A 351 7.29 -25.59 14.19
CA PHE A 351 7.86 -24.76 15.26
C PHE A 351 6.99 -24.76 16.53
N PHE A 352 5.67 -24.87 16.38
CA PHE A 352 4.70 -24.96 17.48
C PHE A 352 4.21 -26.40 17.75
N ASP A 353 5.09 -27.40 17.63
CA ASP A 353 4.80 -28.81 17.94
C ASP A 353 3.56 -29.39 17.22
N GLY A 354 3.35 -29.00 15.97
CA GLY A 354 2.24 -29.46 15.13
C GLY A 354 0.92 -28.71 15.37
N LYS A 355 0.93 -27.62 16.15
CA LYS A 355 -0.23 -26.74 16.30
C LYS A 355 -0.64 -26.18 14.95
N LYS A 356 -1.93 -26.27 14.63
CA LYS A 356 -2.47 -25.75 13.37
C LYS A 356 -2.74 -24.25 13.50
N PRO A 357 -2.37 -23.45 12.49
CA PRO A 357 -2.79 -22.05 12.45
C PRO A 357 -4.31 -21.91 12.41
N ASP A 358 -4.78 -20.81 12.98
CA ASP A 358 -6.17 -20.42 12.98
C ASP A 358 -6.59 -19.94 11.58
N GLN A 359 -7.82 -20.27 11.18
CA GLN A 359 -8.39 -19.98 9.86
C GLN A 359 -9.62 -19.06 9.94
N SER A 360 -9.92 -18.49 11.12
CA SER A 360 -11.10 -17.64 11.32
C SER A 360 -10.94 -16.24 10.73
N VAL A 361 -9.75 -15.90 10.24
CA VAL A 361 -9.41 -14.57 9.73
C VAL A 361 -8.97 -14.69 8.28
N ASN A 362 -9.41 -13.77 7.43
CA ASN A 362 -8.93 -13.68 6.06
C ASN A 362 -7.56 -12.98 6.03
N PRO A 363 -6.48 -13.64 5.60
CA PRO A 363 -5.13 -13.08 5.65
C PRO A 363 -4.93 -11.84 4.77
N ASP A 364 -5.81 -11.60 3.79
CA ASP A 364 -5.72 -10.46 2.87
C ASP A 364 -6.54 -9.23 3.33
N GLU A 365 -7.40 -9.40 4.34
CA GLU A 365 -8.36 -8.36 4.77
C GLU A 365 -8.25 -8.00 6.26
N ALA A 366 -7.66 -8.89 7.07
CA ALA A 366 -7.55 -8.76 8.53
C ALA A 366 -7.02 -7.39 8.96
N VAL A 367 -5.98 -6.92 8.28
CA VAL A 367 -5.28 -5.69 8.61
C VAL A 367 -6.19 -4.48 8.37
N ALA A 368 -6.85 -4.39 7.22
CA ALA A 368 -7.78 -3.30 6.94
C ALA A 368 -9.00 -3.31 7.87
N ILE A 369 -9.54 -4.50 8.16
CA ILE A 369 -10.63 -4.70 9.13
C ILE A 369 -10.21 -4.17 10.50
N GLY A 370 -9.01 -4.54 10.97
CA GLY A 370 -8.45 -4.05 12.22
C GLY A 370 -8.24 -2.54 12.27
N ALA A 371 -7.78 -1.96 11.17
CA ALA A 371 -7.65 -0.51 11.03
C ALA A 371 -9.02 0.19 11.12
N ALA A 372 -10.08 -0.41 10.55
CA ALA A 372 -11.44 0.11 10.67
C ALA A 372 -12.00 -0.01 12.10
N VAL A 373 -11.65 -1.08 12.82
CA VAL A 373 -11.95 -1.19 14.26
C VAL A 373 -11.25 -0.08 15.04
N GLN A 374 -9.96 0.16 14.77
CA GLN A 374 -9.20 1.24 15.39
C GLN A 374 -9.80 2.62 15.07
N ALA A 375 -10.24 2.84 13.83
CA ALA A 375 -10.98 4.04 13.44
C ALA A 375 -12.29 4.19 14.24
N GLY A 376 -13.01 3.08 14.44
CA GLY A 376 -14.20 3.01 15.28
C GLY A 376 -13.97 3.36 16.75
N ILE A 377 -12.82 2.97 17.32
CA ILE A 377 -12.42 3.33 18.70
C ILE A 377 -12.19 4.84 18.79
N LEU A 378 -11.46 5.42 17.84
CA LEU A 378 -11.17 6.86 17.81
C LEU A 378 -12.44 7.70 17.55
N GLY A 379 -13.36 7.19 16.74
CA GLY A 379 -14.67 7.80 16.49
C GLY A 379 -15.69 7.58 17.62
N GLY A 380 -15.38 6.76 18.63
CA GLY A 380 -16.28 6.43 19.75
C GLY A 380 -17.43 5.48 19.38
N GLU A 381 -17.40 4.87 18.19
CA GLU A 381 -18.37 3.84 17.75
C GLU A 381 -18.09 2.49 18.41
N VAL A 382 -16.82 2.17 18.67
CA VAL A 382 -16.39 0.97 19.41
C VAL A 382 -16.02 1.39 20.84
N LYS A 383 -16.68 0.78 21.82
CA LYS A 383 -16.45 1.02 23.25
C LYS A 383 -15.76 -0.17 23.89
N ASP A 384 -15.20 0.06 25.07
CA ASP A 384 -14.65 -0.99 25.94
C ASP A 384 -13.48 -1.79 25.34
N LEU A 385 -12.77 -1.21 24.36
CA LEU A 385 -11.55 -1.77 23.79
C LEU A 385 -10.36 -0.86 24.09
N LEU A 386 -9.34 -1.41 24.77
CA LEU A 386 -8.07 -0.75 25.04
C LEU A 386 -6.94 -1.43 24.29
N LEU A 387 -6.24 -0.68 23.45
CA LEU A 387 -5.05 -1.15 22.75
C LEU A 387 -3.78 -0.62 23.44
N LEU A 388 -2.90 -1.53 23.84
CA LEU A 388 -1.58 -1.26 24.40
C LEU A 388 -0.51 -1.83 23.45
N ASP A 389 0.13 -0.95 22.68
CA ASP A 389 1.21 -1.31 21.76
C ASP A 389 2.58 -1.12 22.40
N VAL A 390 3.67 -1.45 21.71
CA VAL A 390 5.05 -1.36 22.21
C VAL A 390 6.02 -0.77 21.19
N ILE A 391 7.19 -0.29 21.66
CA ILE A 391 8.30 0.07 20.75
C ILE A 391 9.04 -1.17 20.24
N PRO A 392 9.40 -1.27 18.95
CA PRO A 392 10.04 -2.47 18.39
C PRO A 392 11.55 -2.57 18.65
N LEU A 393 12.19 -1.47 19.04
CA LEU A 393 13.64 -1.35 19.24
C LEU A 393 13.94 -0.50 20.48
N SER A 394 15.02 -0.83 21.20
CA SER A 394 15.47 -0.04 22.33
C SER A 394 15.90 1.36 21.89
N ILE A 395 15.57 2.37 22.70
CA ILE A 395 15.93 3.77 22.50
C ILE A 395 16.89 4.19 23.62
N GLY A 396 17.92 4.95 23.28
CA GLY A 396 18.94 5.34 24.25
C GLY A 396 19.85 6.46 23.76
N LEU A 397 20.94 6.68 24.50
CA LEU A 397 21.91 7.75 24.23
C LEU A 397 23.31 7.22 23.94
N GLU A 398 24.07 8.03 23.20
CA GLU A 398 25.53 7.93 23.21
C GLU A 398 26.10 8.33 24.57
N THR A 399 27.02 7.50 25.08
CA THR A 399 27.79 7.75 26.29
C THR A 399 29.29 7.66 26.01
N GLN A 400 30.11 8.02 26.99
CA GLN A 400 31.56 8.09 26.82
C GLN A 400 32.14 6.79 26.20
N GLY A 401 32.98 6.95 25.18
CA GLY A 401 33.58 5.83 24.45
C GLY A 401 32.78 5.33 23.25
N GLY A 402 31.73 6.07 22.82
CA GLY A 402 30.90 5.68 21.68
C GLY A 402 29.99 4.49 21.99
N VAL A 403 29.64 4.32 23.27
CA VAL A 403 28.79 3.23 23.77
C VAL A 403 27.34 3.67 23.75
N PHE A 404 26.47 2.81 23.23
CA PHE A 404 25.03 3.01 23.26
C PHE A 404 24.46 2.51 24.59
N THR A 405 23.89 3.43 25.38
CA THR A 405 23.24 3.11 26.65
C THR A 405 21.74 3.16 26.46
N LYS A 406 21.06 2.02 26.66
CA LYS A 406 19.61 1.90 26.50
C LYS A 406 18.88 2.58 27.67
N ASN A 407 17.93 3.44 27.34
CA ASN A 407 17.06 4.10 28.30
C ASN A 407 15.68 3.44 28.31
N LEU A 408 15.10 3.21 27.13
CA LEU A 408 13.89 2.43 26.94
C LEU A 408 14.26 1.13 26.23
N GLU A 409 13.83 0.01 26.77
CA GLU A 409 14.08 -1.29 26.16
C GLU A 409 13.03 -1.58 25.08
N ARG A 410 13.40 -2.33 24.04
CA ARG A 410 12.45 -2.89 23.07
C ARG A 410 11.30 -3.60 23.80
N ASN A 411 10.13 -3.54 23.21
CA ASN A 411 8.85 -4.00 23.75
C ASN A 411 8.35 -3.22 24.99
N THR A 412 8.89 -2.03 25.29
CA THR A 412 8.27 -1.15 26.28
C THR A 412 6.90 -0.67 25.76
N THR A 413 5.85 -0.84 26.56
CA THR A 413 4.48 -0.41 26.25
C THR A 413 4.39 1.10 26.01
N ILE A 414 3.59 1.53 25.04
CA ILE A 414 3.34 2.93 24.70
C ILE A 414 1.85 3.30 24.87
N PRO A 415 1.54 4.57 25.24
CA PRO A 415 2.47 5.67 25.51
C PRO A 415 3.26 5.48 26.81
N THR A 416 4.47 6.05 26.88
CA THR A 416 5.35 5.96 28.06
C THR A 416 6.22 7.20 28.22
N SER A 417 6.67 7.42 29.46
CA SER A 417 7.62 8.48 29.80
C SER A 417 8.68 7.92 30.76
N LYS A 418 9.95 8.16 30.46
CA LYS A 418 11.07 7.75 31.32
C LYS A 418 12.14 8.82 31.36
N SER A 419 12.59 9.17 32.56
CA SER A 419 13.68 10.12 32.78
C SER A 419 14.88 9.43 33.39
N GLN A 420 16.08 9.88 33.00
CA GLN A 420 17.33 9.40 33.56
C GLN A 420 18.32 10.56 33.72
N ILE A 421 19.03 10.57 34.84
CA ILE A 421 20.04 11.59 35.14
C ILE A 421 21.39 11.17 34.55
N PHE A 422 21.97 12.08 33.77
CA PHE A 422 23.31 12.03 33.23
C PHE A 422 24.15 13.18 33.80
N SER A 423 25.44 13.22 33.46
CA SER A 423 26.36 14.26 33.92
C SER A 423 27.44 14.56 32.88
N THR A 424 28.21 15.62 33.10
CA THR A 424 29.31 16.04 32.22
C THR A 424 30.47 15.04 32.24
N ALA A 425 31.10 14.84 31.09
CA ALA A 425 32.23 13.93 30.93
C ALA A 425 33.59 14.63 31.17
N VAL A 426 33.62 15.96 31.10
CA VAL A 426 34.83 16.79 31.19
C VAL A 426 34.64 17.92 32.22
N ASP A 427 35.73 18.30 32.90
CA ASP A 427 35.72 19.41 33.86
C ASP A 427 35.38 20.74 33.16
N ASN A 428 34.53 21.55 33.79
CA ASN A 428 34.06 22.85 33.30
C ASN A 428 33.39 22.79 31.91
N GLN A 429 32.79 21.65 31.56
CA GLN A 429 32.01 21.50 30.34
C GLN A 429 30.78 22.42 30.37
N SER A 430 30.71 23.37 29.44
CA SER A 430 29.65 24.40 29.37
C SER A 430 28.43 23.98 28.54
N ALA A 431 28.54 22.90 27.78
CA ALA A 431 27.47 22.33 26.97
C ALA A 431 27.59 20.80 26.88
N VAL A 432 26.47 20.09 26.81
CA VAL A 432 26.41 18.63 26.61
C VAL A 432 25.64 18.31 25.35
N GLU A 433 26.27 17.56 24.43
CA GLU A 433 25.60 16.98 23.26
C GLU A 433 24.80 15.75 23.70
N ILE A 434 23.50 15.76 23.41
CA ILE A 434 22.59 14.64 23.57
C ILE A 434 22.40 14.00 22.20
N HIS A 435 22.96 12.81 22.01
CA HIS A 435 22.81 12.03 20.79
C HIS A 435 21.90 10.83 21.05
N VAL A 436 20.72 10.85 20.44
CA VAL A 436 19.66 9.86 20.60
C VAL A 436 19.78 8.80 19.50
N LEU A 437 19.71 7.53 19.88
CA LEU A 437 19.80 6.39 18.96
C LEU A 437 18.72 5.34 19.23
N GLN A 438 18.46 4.51 18.23
CA GLN A 438 17.58 3.34 18.28
C GLN A 438 18.32 2.10 17.77
N GLY A 439 18.23 1.00 18.52
CA GLY A 439 18.81 -0.29 18.12
C GLY A 439 19.21 -1.18 19.30
N GLU A 440 19.84 -2.32 19.00
CA GLU A 440 20.18 -3.35 19.99
C GLU A 440 21.69 -3.55 20.19
N ARG A 441 22.52 -2.86 19.39
CA ARG A 441 23.97 -3.06 19.36
C ARG A 441 24.66 -2.24 20.43
N ALA A 442 25.79 -2.73 20.95
CA ALA A 442 26.49 -2.05 22.05
C ALA A 442 27.18 -0.73 21.65
N MET A 443 27.56 -0.59 20.38
CA MET A 443 28.30 0.58 19.88
C MET A 443 27.39 1.50 19.08
N VAL A 444 27.54 2.81 19.26
CA VAL A 444 26.74 3.87 18.60
C VAL A 444 26.73 3.70 17.08
N LYS A 445 27.89 3.43 16.46
CA LYS A 445 28.05 3.27 15.01
C LYS A 445 27.24 2.12 14.38
N ASP A 446 26.81 1.16 15.18
CA ASP A 446 26.08 -0.02 14.74
C ASP A 446 24.55 0.12 14.96
N ASN A 447 24.10 1.28 15.46
CA ASN A 447 22.70 1.60 15.72
C ASN A 447 22.25 2.77 14.85
N LYS A 448 20.92 2.97 14.74
CA LYS A 448 20.35 4.08 13.99
C LYS A 448 20.42 5.35 14.83
N SER A 449 21.12 6.37 14.35
CA SER A 449 21.04 7.72 14.92
C SER A 449 19.66 8.30 14.62
N LEU A 450 18.99 8.81 15.65
CA LEU A 450 17.68 9.46 15.52
C LEU A 450 17.80 10.99 15.48
N GLY A 451 18.77 11.55 16.22
CA GLY A 451 19.00 13.00 16.26
C GLY A 451 20.02 13.41 17.30
N LYS A 452 20.50 14.65 17.18
CA LYS A 452 21.46 15.28 18.11
C LYS A 452 20.99 16.69 18.48
N PHE A 453 21.18 17.09 19.73
CA PHE A 453 20.98 18.47 20.16
C PHE A 453 21.91 18.79 21.33
N GLU A 454 22.25 20.06 21.50
CA GLU A 454 23.13 20.52 22.59
C GLU A 454 22.33 21.23 23.68
N LEU A 455 22.60 20.87 24.94
CA LEU A 455 22.16 21.60 26.12
C LEU A 455 23.30 22.54 26.54
N GLU A 456 23.15 23.83 26.23
CA GLU A 456 24.09 24.88 26.62
C GLU A 456 23.76 25.49 28.00
N GLY A 457 24.67 26.30 28.54
CA GLY A 457 24.42 27.07 29.77
C GLY A 457 24.72 26.30 31.06
N ILE A 458 25.46 25.19 30.97
CA ILE A 458 25.87 24.41 32.13
C ILE A 458 26.93 25.17 32.92
N ARG A 459 26.71 25.30 34.23
CA ARG A 459 27.67 25.99 35.12
C ARG A 459 29.02 25.26 35.17
N PRO A 460 30.16 25.99 35.19
CA PRO A 460 31.48 25.36 35.35
C PRO A 460 31.56 24.57 36.67
N ALA A 461 31.76 23.26 36.56
CA ALA A 461 31.93 22.34 37.69
C ALA A 461 32.86 21.17 37.29
N PRO A 462 33.45 20.45 38.25
CA PRO A 462 34.14 19.20 37.96
C PRO A 462 33.23 18.21 37.22
N ARG A 463 33.80 17.34 36.38
CA ARG A 463 33.05 16.29 35.67
C ARG A 463 32.25 15.44 36.66
N GLY A 464 31.06 14.99 36.27
CA GLY A 464 30.20 14.17 37.11
C GLY A 464 29.39 14.93 38.17
N ILE A 465 29.53 16.27 38.27
CA ILE A 465 28.78 17.10 39.23
C ILE A 465 27.47 17.64 38.65
N PRO A 466 27.42 18.27 37.46
CA PRO A 466 26.16 18.77 36.89
C PRO A 466 25.16 17.63 36.70
N GLN A 467 23.89 17.85 37.04
CA GLN A 467 22.84 16.82 36.91
C GLN A 467 21.94 17.16 35.73
N ILE A 468 22.06 16.38 34.66
CA ILE A 468 21.32 16.58 33.42
C ILE A 468 20.24 15.50 33.35
N GLU A 469 19.00 15.88 33.64
CA GLU A 469 17.85 14.99 33.49
C GLU A 469 17.49 14.93 32.01
N VAL A 470 17.54 13.72 31.42
CA VAL A 470 17.07 13.48 30.06
C VAL A 470 15.78 12.67 30.13
N SER A 471 14.70 13.20 29.58
CA SER A 471 13.37 12.58 29.54
C SER A 471 13.04 12.11 28.13
N PHE A 472 12.52 10.89 28.04
CA PHE A 472 12.04 10.25 26.82
C PHE A 472 10.54 10.07 26.92
N ASP A 473 9.78 10.80 26.12
CA ASP A 473 8.33 10.71 26.04
C ASP A 473 7.95 10.08 24.69
N ILE A 474 7.19 8.99 24.72
CA ILE A 474 6.68 8.34 23.51
C ILE A 474 5.16 8.35 23.55
N ASP A 475 4.55 8.93 22.50
CA ASP A 475 3.10 9.02 22.39
C ASP A 475 2.46 7.71 21.91
N ALA A 476 1.13 7.69 21.78
CA ALA A 476 0.42 6.50 21.30
C ALA A 476 0.84 6.10 19.87
N ASN A 477 1.22 7.06 19.02
CA ASN A 477 1.68 6.82 17.64
C ASN A 477 3.10 6.24 17.57
N GLY A 478 3.81 6.15 18.71
CA GLY A 478 5.21 5.77 18.77
C GLY A 478 6.16 6.92 18.46
N ILE A 479 5.71 8.18 18.48
CA ILE A 479 6.55 9.35 18.21
C ILE A 479 7.34 9.71 19.46
N LEU A 480 8.67 9.78 19.33
CA LEU A 480 9.60 10.10 20.42
C LEU A 480 9.85 11.61 20.55
N LYS A 481 9.71 12.12 21.76
CA LYS A 481 10.23 13.42 22.19
C LYS A 481 11.29 13.22 23.26
N VAL A 482 12.44 13.88 23.09
CA VAL A 482 13.53 13.85 24.07
C VAL A 482 13.79 15.26 24.56
N SER A 483 13.71 15.47 25.87
CA SER A 483 14.12 16.72 26.51
C SER A 483 15.30 16.49 27.44
N ALA A 484 16.16 17.48 27.56
CA ALA A 484 17.27 17.49 28.51
C ALA A 484 17.20 18.78 29.33
N ARG A 485 17.29 18.65 30.65
CA ARG A 485 17.25 19.76 31.59
C ARG A 485 18.38 19.65 32.59
N ASP A 486 19.14 20.73 32.76
CA ASP A 486 20.05 20.85 33.89
C ASP A 486 19.23 21.21 35.14
N ILE A 487 19.27 20.33 36.15
CA ILE A 487 18.51 20.48 37.39
C ILE A 487 18.97 21.73 38.16
N ASP A 488 20.25 22.09 38.08
CA ASP A 488 20.82 23.19 38.85
C ASP A 488 20.43 24.56 38.26
N THR A 489 20.55 24.71 36.95
CA THR A 489 20.35 25.99 36.26
C THR A 489 18.90 26.15 35.76
N GLY A 490 18.17 25.05 35.62
CA GLY A 490 16.84 25.02 35.03
C GLY A 490 16.83 25.22 33.51
N VAL A 491 18.00 25.33 32.86
CA VAL A 491 18.09 25.40 31.40
C VAL A 491 17.61 24.08 30.83
N GLU A 492 16.74 24.16 29.83
CA GLU A 492 16.15 23.02 29.15
C GLU A 492 16.32 23.20 27.64
N GLN A 493 16.62 22.10 26.97
CA GLN A 493 16.55 21.99 25.53
C GLN A 493 15.81 20.70 25.20
N SER A 494 15.05 20.69 24.12
CA SER A 494 14.39 19.47 23.66
C SER A 494 14.46 19.34 22.17
N ILE A 495 14.44 18.09 21.72
CA ILE A 495 14.16 17.74 20.35
C ILE A 495 12.90 16.87 20.39
N SER A 496 11.88 17.28 19.65
CA SER A 496 10.93 16.27 19.18
C SER A 496 11.67 15.55 18.07
N ILE A 497 11.85 14.23 18.18
CA ILE A 497 12.37 13.42 17.08
C ILE A 497 11.23 13.30 16.07
N THR A 498 10.98 14.42 15.43
CA THR A 498 10.26 14.59 14.19
C THR A 498 11.34 15.03 13.23
N ASN A 499 11.75 14.14 12.33
CA ASN A 499 12.77 14.34 11.30
C ASN A 499 14.25 14.36 11.72
N THR A 500 14.96 13.40 11.14
CA THR A 500 16.01 13.72 10.17
C THR A 500 15.66 12.98 8.86
N GLY A 501 15.16 13.70 7.83
CA GLY A 501 14.98 13.14 6.46
C GLY A 501 13.55 13.03 5.89
N GLY A 502 12.55 13.76 6.40
CA GLY A 502 11.18 13.78 5.86
C GLY A 502 10.80 15.07 5.11
N LEU A 503 9.58 15.11 4.56
CA LEU A 503 9.05 16.29 3.85
C LEU A 503 8.75 17.42 4.84
N SER A 504 9.06 18.67 4.48
CA SER A 504 8.63 19.83 5.25
C SER A 504 7.12 20.08 5.11
N PRO A 505 6.47 20.76 6.08
CA PRO A 505 5.05 21.09 5.96
C PRO A 505 4.69 21.83 4.66
N SER A 506 5.58 22.70 4.16
CA SER A 506 5.40 23.38 2.88
C SER A 506 5.54 22.45 1.67
N GLU A 507 6.41 21.44 1.74
CA GLU A 507 6.54 20.43 0.67
C GLU A 507 5.30 19.54 0.64
N ILE A 508 4.80 19.12 1.81
CA ILE A 508 3.55 18.35 1.95
C ILE A 508 2.37 19.15 1.38
N GLU A 509 2.23 20.42 1.77
CA GLU A 509 1.14 21.27 1.27
C GLU A 509 1.22 21.46 -0.25
N ARG A 510 2.42 21.71 -0.79
CA ARG A 510 2.64 21.79 -2.23
C ARG A 510 2.24 20.49 -2.93
N MET A 511 2.70 19.35 -2.42
CA MET A 511 2.37 18.03 -2.97
C MET A 511 0.87 17.72 -2.87
N ARG A 512 0.20 18.14 -1.80
CA ARG A 512 -1.26 18.01 -1.66
C ARG A 512 -1.99 18.84 -2.73
N MET A 513 -1.61 20.11 -2.91
CA MET A 513 -2.18 20.96 -3.96
C MET A 513 -1.93 20.39 -5.36
N GLU A 514 -0.72 19.89 -5.64
CA GLU A 514 -0.44 19.22 -6.91
C GLU A 514 -1.30 17.95 -7.09
N ALA A 515 -1.48 17.16 -6.03
CA ALA A 515 -2.31 15.97 -6.05
C ALA A 515 -3.81 16.29 -6.24
N GLU A 516 -4.28 17.42 -5.71
CA GLU A 516 -5.63 17.97 -5.94
C GLU A 516 -5.80 18.38 -7.41
N VAL A 517 -4.87 19.15 -7.98
CA VAL A 517 -4.89 19.54 -9.41
C VAL A 517 -4.94 18.31 -10.31
N TYR A 518 -4.10 17.30 -10.05
CA TYR A 518 -4.14 16.09 -10.85
C TYR A 518 -5.43 15.30 -10.69
N SER A 519 -6.05 15.32 -9.51
CA SER A 519 -7.36 14.70 -9.29
C SER A 519 -8.45 15.37 -10.13
N GLU A 520 -8.42 16.70 -10.25
CA GLU A 520 -9.33 17.45 -11.12
C GLU A 520 -9.10 17.13 -12.61
N GLU A 521 -7.84 17.03 -13.04
CA GLU A 521 -7.49 16.61 -14.40
C GLU A 521 -7.97 15.17 -14.71
N ASP A 522 -7.78 14.25 -13.77
CA ASP A 522 -8.19 12.86 -13.89
C ASP A 522 -9.73 12.72 -13.95
N GLU A 523 -10.47 13.55 -13.20
CA GLU A 523 -11.95 13.59 -13.27
C GLU A 523 -12.45 14.19 -14.58
N ALA A 524 -11.89 15.32 -15.03
CA ALA A 524 -12.25 15.92 -16.31
C ALA A 524 -12.02 14.95 -17.49
N ARG A 525 -10.96 14.14 -17.43
CA ARG A 525 -10.69 13.08 -18.41
C ARG A 525 -11.72 11.96 -18.36
N ARG A 526 -12.12 11.53 -17.16
CA ARG A 526 -13.17 10.52 -16.98
C ARG A 526 -14.49 11.02 -17.58
N GLU A 527 -14.87 12.27 -17.32
CA GLU A 527 -16.06 12.88 -17.91
C GLU A 527 -15.98 12.92 -19.44
N LEU A 528 -14.83 13.31 -20.00
CA LEU A 528 -14.60 13.29 -21.44
C LEU A 528 -14.72 11.88 -22.04
N ALA A 529 -14.14 10.86 -21.39
CA ALA A 529 -14.23 9.48 -21.83
C ALA A 529 -15.68 8.95 -21.79
N ASN A 530 -16.42 9.28 -20.73
CA ASN A 530 -17.85 8.97 -20.62
C ASN A 530 -18.66 9.64 -21.74
N MET A 531 -18.36 10.90 -22.05
CA MET A 531 -19.01 11.63 -23.12
C MET A 531 -18.70 11.03 -24.50
N ARG A 532 -17.45 10.60 -24.74
CA ARG A 532 -17.07 9.84 -25.95
C ARG A 532 -17.84 8.52 -26.07
N ASN A 533 -18.01 7.79 -24.98
CA ASN A 533 -18.81 6.56 -24.95
C ASN A 533 -20.29 6.84 -25.24
N GLN A 534 -20.85 7.91 -24.68
CA GLN A 534 -22.21 8.34 -24.97
C GLN A 534 -22.38 8.71 -26.46
N ALA A 535 -21.43 9.45 -27.03
CA ALA A 535 -21.42 9.80 -28.45
C ALA A 535 -21.38 8.54 -29.33
N SER A 536 -20.45 7.62 -29.06
CA SER A 536 -20.32 6.35 -29.79
C SER A 536 -21.62 5.52 -29.74
N ASN A 537 -22.24 5.39 -28.57
CA ASN A 537 -23.49 4.66 -28.40
C ASN A 537 -24.67 5.32 -29.15
N LEU A 538 -24.72 6.65 -29.14
CA LEU A 538 -25.73 7.41 -29.85
C LEU A 538 -25.58 7.25 -31.37
N ILE A 539 -24.36 7.37 -31.90
CA ILE A 539 -24.06 7.14 -33.32
C ILE A 539 -24.52 5.75 -33.74
N ARG A 540 -24.13 4.71 -33.00
CA ARG A 540 -24.51 3.32 -33.31
C ARG A 540 -26.04 3.13 -33.32
N THR A 541 -26.74 3.70 -32.34
CA THR A 541 -28.21 3.60 -32.24
C THR A 541 -28.89 4.24 -33.45
N VAL A 542 -28.41 5.41 -33.87
CA VAL A 542 -28.93 6.11 -35.06
C VAL A 542 -28.63 5.32 -36.33
N GLU A 543 -27.42 4.77 -36.49
CA GLU A 543 -27.05 3.92 -37.63
C GLU A 543 -27.98 2.70 -37.74
N GLU A 544 -28.27 2.04 -36.63
CA GLU A 544 -29.19 0.89 -36.56
C GLU A 544 -30.61 1.28 -36.97
N ILE A 545 -31.17 2.34 -36.39
CA ILE A 545 -32.55 2.79 -36.68
C ILE A 545 -32.71 3.23 -38.14
N LEU A 546 -31.73 3.95 -38.69
CA LEU A 546 -31.75 4.41 -40.09
C LEU A 546 -31.56 3.25 -41.08
N ARG A 547 -30.86 2.18 -40.69
CA ARG A 547 -30.69 0.97 -41.50
C ARG A 547 -31.95 0.11 -41.50
N ASP A 548 -32.55 -0.09 -40.34
CA ASP A 548 -33.68 -1.01 -40.16
C ASP A 548 -35.00 -0.41 -40.67
N ASN A 549 -35.06 0.91 -40.86
CA ASN A 549 -36.22 1.62 -41.39
C ASN A 549 -35.90 2.32 -42.72
N GLY A 550 -36.56 1.86 -43.78
CA GLY A 550 -36.38 2.38 -45.13
C GLY A 550 -37.02 3.75 -45.39
N PRO A 551 -36.86 4.30 -46.60
CA PRO A 551 -37.35 5.64 -46.98
C PRO A 551 -38.88 5.82 -46.90
N SER A 552 -39.63 4.71 -46.84
CA SER A 552 -41.09 4.69 -46.67
C SER A 552 -41.55 5.00 -45.24
N VAL A 553 -40.66 4.84 -44.26
CA VAL A 553 -40.92 5.08 -42.82
C VAL A 553 -40.20 6.34 -42.37
N ILE A 554 -38.92 6.49 -42.74
CA ILE A 554 -38.11 7.66 -42.43
C ILE A 554 -37.90 8.46 -43.72
N THR A 555 -38.66 9.54 -43.88
CA THR A 555 -38.61 10.39 -45.07
C THR A 555 -37.27 11.13 -45.20
N SER A 556 -36.92 11.56 -46.41
CA SER A 556 -35.68 12.32 -46.67
C SER A 556 -35.56 13.57 -45.79
N SER A 557 -36.68 14.23 -45.48
CA SER A 557 -36.73 15.41 -44.61
C SER A 557 -36.28 15.16 -43.17
N LEU A 558 -36.36 13.91 -42.69
CA LEU A 558 -35.85 13.50 -41.37
C LEU A 558 -34.50 12.79 -41.50
N ARG A 559 -34.31 12.00 -42.57
CA ARG A 559 -33.09 11.22 -42.80
C ARG A 559 -31.86 12.09 -43.04
N GLU A 560 -31.97 13.12 -43.90
CA GLU A 560 -30.82 13.96 -44.26
C GLU A 560 -30.29 14.80 -43.06
N PRO A 561 -31.14 15.48 -42.26
CA PRO A 561 -30.66 16.18 -41.06
C PRO A 561 -30.05 15.23 -40.03
N THR A 562 -30.62 14.03 -39.86
CA THR A 562 -30.12 13.02 -38.92
C THR A 562 -28.73 12.53 -39.32
N LEU A 563 -28.52 12.20 -40.61
CA LEU A 563 -27.22 11.79 -41.12
C LEU A 563 -26.18 12.91 -40.97
N LYS A 564 -26.55 14.15 -41.28
CA LYS A 564 -25.67 15.31 -41.11
C LYS A 564 -25.23 15.49 -39.65
N ASN A 565 -26.17 15.40 -38.69
CA ASN A 565 -25.85 15.52 -37.27
C ASN A 565 -25.02 14.33 -36.77
N MET A 566 -25.25 13.13 -37.31
CA MET A 566 -24.48 11.93 -37.00
C MET A 566 -23.04 12.04 -37.51
N GLU A 567 -22.82 12.48 -38.75
CA GLU A 567 -21.48 12.71 -39.31
C GLU A 567 -20.74 13.80 -38.54
N ALA A 568 -21.43 14.89 -38.16
CA ALA A 568 -20.84 15.95 -37.36
C ALA A 568 -20.35 15.44 -35.99
N LEU A 569 -21.16 14.63 -35.30
CA LEU A 569 -20.76 14.02 -34.03
C LEU A 569 -19.64 12.99 -34.22
N LYS A 570 -19.69 12.20 -35.30
CA LYS A 570 -18.67 11.19 -35.61
C LYS A 570 -17.29 11.81 -35.85
N ASN A 571 -17.24 12.90 -36.62
CA ASN A 571 -15.99 13.63 -36.86
C ASN A 571 -15.38 14.19 -35.56
N LEU A 572 -16.20 14.68 -34.64
CA LEU A 572 -15.74 15.15 -33.32
C LEU A 572 -15.34 14.00 -32.40
N TYR A 573 -16.08 12.90 -32.42
CA TYR A 573 -15.76 11.69 -31.65
C TYR A 573 -14.39 11.10 -32.05
N GLU A 574 -14.07 11.10 -33.35
CA GLU A 574 -12.80 10.59 -33.89
C GLU A 574 -11.63 11.59 -33.73
N ALA A 575 -11.88 12.84 -33.36
CA ALA A 575 -10.84 13.84 -33.15
C ALA A 575 -10.16 13.70 -31.79
N GLU A 576 -8.83 13.64 -31.78
CA GLU A 576 -8.02 13.53 -30.55
C GLU A 576 -8.22 14.74 -29.63
N GLU A 577 -8.30 15.94 -30.19
CA GLU A 577 -8.41 17.22 -29.47
C GLU A 577 -9.85 17.60 -29.06
N ALA A 578 -10.86 16.76 -29.33
CA ALA A 578 -12.24 17.09 -29.00
C ALA A 578 -12.44 17.26 -27.48
N THR A 579 -13.04 18.38 -27.10
CA THR A 579 -13.32 18.69 -25.70
C THR A 579 -14.67 18.11 -25.25
N TYR A 580 -14.90 18.10 -23.93
CA TYR A 580 -16.18 17.70 -23.36
C TYR A 580 -17.32 18.58 -23.89
N GLU A 581 -17.11 19.89 -23.99
CA GLU A 581 -18.11 20.85 -24.47
C GLU A 581 -18.44 20.66 -25.95
N ASP A 582 -17.45 20.34 -26.78
CA ASP A 582 -17.64 20.04 -28.21
C ASP A 582 -18.58 18.84 -28.39
N LEU A 583 -18.28 17.74 -27.70
CA LEU A 583 -19.09 16.51 -27.76
C LEU A 583 -20.48 16.74 -27.15
N GLN A 584 -20.58 17.41 -26.01
CA GLN A 584 -21.86 17.69 -25.36
C GLN A 584 -22.75 18.56 -26.26
N THR A 585 -22.17 19.53 -26.96
CA THR A 585 -22.90 20.40 -27.90
C THR A 585 -23.35 19.63 -29.14
N ALA A 586 -22.51 18.77 -29.70
CA ALA A 586 -22.82 17.97 -30.89
C ALA A 586 -23.81 16.82 -30.63
N ILE A 587 -23.86 16.29 -29.40
CA ILE A 587 -24.83 15.26 -28.99
C ILE A 587 -26.27 15.78 -29.05
N LYS A 588 -26.51 17.03 -28.63
CA LYS A 588 -27.88 17.60 -28.50
C LYS A 588 -28.67 17.56 -29.83
N PRO A 589 -28.13 18.05 -30.98
CA PRO A 589 -28.82 17.95 -32.26
C PRO A 589 -29.12 16.51 -32.69
N LEU A 590 -28.19 15.58 -32.48
CA LEU A 590 -28.37 14.19 -32.87
C LEU A 590 -29.42 13.49 -32.00
N GLN A 591 -29.47 13.77 -30.69
CA GLN A 591 -30.53 13.30 -29.80
C GLN A 591 -31.90 13.82 -30.24
N GLN A 592 -32.00 15.09 -30.63
CA GLN A 592 -33.24 15.66 -31.14
C GLN A 592 -33.68 14.98 -32.44
N SER A 593 -32.76 14.79 -33.40
CA SER A 593 -33.04 14.05 -34.63
C SER A 593 -33.48 12.61 -34.35
N LEU A 594 -32.80 11.91 -33.43
CA LEU A 594 -33.16 10.55 -33.02
C LEU A 594 -34.57 10.50 -32.42
N PHE A 595 -34.96 11.48 -31.61
CA PHE A 595 -36.30 11.56 -31.03
C PHE A 595 -37.38 11.72 -32.10
N GLU A 596 -37.19 12.61 -33.07
CA GLU A 596 -38.13 12.82 -34.18
C GLU A 596 -38.26 11.57 -35.07
N VAL A 597 -37.14 10.91 -35.36
CA VAL A 597 -37.10 9.65 -36.10
C VAL A 597 -37.85 8.55 -35.33
N THR A 598 -37.59 8.40 -34.04
CA THR A 598 -38.20 7.36 -33.21
C THR A 598 -39.72 7.55 -33.11
N GLN A 599 -40.20 8.79 -32.91
CA GLN A 599 -41.64 9.09 -32.93
C GLN A 599 -42.31 8.72 -34.25
N THR A 600 -41.61 8.92 -35.37
CA THR A 600 -42.13 8.60 -36.69
C THR A 600 -42.23 7.09 -36.90
N VAL A 601 -41.18 6.35 -36.51
CA VAL A 601 -41.16 4.88 -36.53
C VAL A 601 -42.26 4.30 -35.64
N GLU A 602 -42.46 4.83 -34.43
CA GLU A 602 -43.53 4.41 -33.52
C GLU A 602 -44.93 4.63 -34.13
N LYS A 603 -45.20 5.84 -34.66
CA LYS A 603 -46.47 6.14 -35.34
C LYS A 603 -46.72 5.20 -36.51
N TYR A 604 -45.70 4.93 -37.32
CA TYR A 604 -45.81 4.00 -38.44
C TYR A 604 -46.15 2.58 -37.96
N SER A 605 -45.45 2.08 -36.94
CA SER A 605 -45.70 0.77 -36.36
C SER A 605 -47.09 0.63 -35.75
N GLN A 606 -47.63 1.68 -35.13
CA GLN A 606 -48.99 1.70 -34.60
C GLN A 606 -50.04 1.67 -35.72
N VAL A 607 -49.82 2.41 -36.81
CA VAL A 607 -50.69 2.40 -37.99
C VAL A 607 -50.68 1.04 -38.68
N GLU A 608 -49.53 0.37 -38.78
CA GLU A 608 -49.45 -1.00 -39.31
C GLU A 608 -50.14 -2.02 -38.41
N ARG A 609 -49.99 -1.92 -37.08
CA ARG A 609 -50.70 -2.79 -36.12
C ARG A 609 -52.23 -2.62 -36.19
N VAL A 610 -52.73 -1.41 -36.43
CA VAL A 610 -54.16 -1.15 -36.61
C VAL A 610 -54.67 -1.70 -37.94
N LYS A 611 -53.86 -1.65 -39.01
CA LYS A 611 -54.19 -2.26 -40.31
C LYS A 611 -54.17 -3.80 -40.30
N GLN A 612 -53.48 -4.42 -39.35
CA GLN A 612 -53.38 -5.88 -39.21
C GLN A 612 -54.42 -6.50 -38.26
N LYS A 613 -55.29 -5.72 -37.60
CA LYS A 613 -56.43 -6.31 -36.87
C LYS A 613 -57.48 -6.81 -37.88
N PRO A 614 -57.84 -8.11 -37.89
CA PRO A 614 -58.94 -8.61 -38.71
C PRO A 614 -60.24 -7.94 -38.25
N GLY A 615 -61.08 -7.49 -39.19
CA GLY A 615 -62.41 -7.00 -38.85
C GLY A 615 -63.23 -8.13 -38.22
N ASP A 616 -63.74 -7.91 -37.02
CA ASP A 616 -64.81 -8.74 -36.45
C ASP A 616 -66.02 -8.67 -37.38
N SER A 617 -66.39 -9.84 -37.89
CA SER A 617 -67.62 -10.12 -38.61
C SER A 617 -68.84 -9.85 -37.70
N LEU A 618 -69.71 -8.95 -38.16
CA LEU A 618 -71.08 -8.79 -37.68
C LEU A 618 -71.94 -9.99 -38.12
N GLU A 619 -72.70 -10.57 -37.19
CA GLU A 619 -73.94 -11.30 -37.49
C GLU A 619 -75.03 -10.35 -38.01
#